data_AF-A0AAQ3K9S7-F1
#
_entry.id   AF-A0AAQ3K9S7-F1
#
_cell.length_a   1.000
_cell.length_b   1.000
_cell.length_c   1.000
_cell.angle_alpha   90.00
_cell.angle_beta   90.00
_cell.angle_gamma   90.00
#
_symmetry.space_group_name_H-M   'P 1'
#
loop_
_entity.id
_entity.type
_entity.pdbx_description
1 polymer ?
#
loop_
_entity_poly.entity_id
_entity_poly.type
_entity_poly.pdbx_seq_one_letter_code
_entity_poly.pdbx_strand_id
1 'polypeptide(L)'
;MDASGNRMMKKRAGSHKDGDSKKKSVSRSARAGLQFPVGRIGRYLKMGRYAQRIGSGAPVYLAAVLEYLAAEVLELAGNAARDNKKNRIIPRHMLLAIRNDQELGQLLSGVTIAHGGVLPNINPVLLPKRMQEKALEKAAKEAKSPSSKGGRSGKKQA
;
A
#
# COMPACT_ATOMS: atom_id res chain seq x y z
N MET A 1 -46.47 3.30 66.16
CA MET A 1 -45.65 2.23 66.76
C MET A 1 -44.24 2.14 66.13
N ASP A 2 -43.75 3.20 65.45
CA ASP A 2 -42.38 3.78 65.42
C ASP A 2 -41.17 2.81 65.40
N ALA A 3 -40.11 2.96 64.59
CA ALA A 3 -39.62 4.11 63.84
C ALA A 3 -38.62 3.68 62.74
N SER A 4 -38.59 4.52 61.71
CA SER A 4 -37.59 4.74 60.66
C SER A 4 -36.12 4.44 60.98
N GLY A 5 -35.36 3.94 60.00
CA GLY A 5 -33.91 3.70 60.18
C GLY A 5 -33.09 3.41 58.92
N ASN A 6 -33.14 4.28 57.93
CA ASN A 6 -32.07 4.66 56.99
C ASN A 6 -31.34 3.57 56.14
N ARG A 7 -31.75 3.48 54.85
CA ARG A 7 -30.96 2.86 53.77
C ARG A 7 -29.70 3.71 53.52
N MET A 8 -28.54 3.18 53.90
CA MET A 8 -27.25 3.77 53.57
C MET A 8 -26.93 3.51 52.08
N MET A 9 -27.42 4.37 51.20
CA MET A 9 -26.91 4.48 49.82
C MET A 9 -25.44 4.89 49.91
N LYS A 10 -24.54 3.94 49.63
CA LYS A 10 -23.12 4.19 49.44
C LYS A 10 -22.95 5.06 48.18
N LYS A 11 -22.97 6.38 48.37
CA LYS A 11 -22.59 7.39 47.38
C LYS A 11 -21.19 7.04 46.89
N ARG A 12 -21.06 6.42 45.72
CA ARG A 12 -19.79 6.41 45.00
C ARG A 12 -19.51 7.88 44.68
N ALA A 13 -18.43 8.41 45.24
CA ALA A 13 -17.88 9.70 44.85
C ALA A 13 -17.43 9.60 43.39
N GLY A 14 -18.37 9.72 42.47
CA GLY A 14 -18.08 10.04 41.08
C GLY A 14 -17.64 11.48 41.09
N SER A 15 -16.33 11.71 41.00
CA SER A 15 -15.78 13.01 40.65
C SER A 15 -16.31 13.40 39.27
N HIS A 16 -17.48 14.03 39.23
CA HIS A 16 -17.91 14.81 38.09
C HIS A 16 -17.02 16.06 38.12
N LYS A 17 -15.87 15.97 37.42
CA LYS A 17 -15.14 17.17 37.04
C LYS A 17 -15.98 17.84 35.97
N ASP A 18 -16.69 18.88 36.38
CA ASP A 18 -17.32 19.85 35.51
C ASP A 18 -16.32 20.39 34.48
N GLY A 19 -16.72 20.31 33.21
CA GLY A 19 -16.50 21.39 32.26
C GLY A 19 -15.07 21.82 31.92
N ASP A 20 -14.12 20.90 31.70
CA ASP A 20 -13.03 21.23 30.78
C ASP A 20 -13.51 20.91 29.36
N SER A 21 -13.49 21.92 28.49
CA SER A 21 -13.86 21.78 27.08
C SER A 21 -12.92 20.77 26.42
N LYS A 22 -13.30 19.49 26.43
CA LYS A 22 -12.49 18.38 25.90
C LYS A 22 -12.02 18.77 24.51
N LYS A 23 -10.71 19.05 24.38
CA LYS A 23 -10.06 19.27 23.08
C LYS A 23 -10.54 18.17 22.13
N LYS A 24 -11.00 18.57 20.94
CA LYS A 24 -11.46 17.64 19.90
C LYS A 24 -10.44 16.52 19.77
N SER A 25 -10.90 15.28 19.87
CA SER A 25 -10.02 14.12 19.79
C SER A 25 -9.41 14.05 18.38
N VAL A 26 -8.11 14.28 18.27
CA VAL A 26 -7.39 14.09 17.00
C VAL A 26 -7.00 12.63 16.88
N SER A 27 -7.35 12.01 15.74
CA SER A 27 -7.02 10.60 15.49
C SER A 27 -5.50 10.42 15.35
N ARG A 28 -5.02 9.21 15.67
CA ARG A 28 -3.59 8.87 15.47
C ARG A 28 -3.16 8.94 14.00
N SER A 29 -4.07 8.62 13.07
CA SER A 29 -3.83 8.77 11.63
C SER A 29 -3.63 10.23 11.24
N ALA A 30 -4.52 11.12 11.70
CA ALA A 30 -4.39 12.56 11.44
C ALA A 30 -3.11 13.16 12.05
N ARG A 31 -2.71 12.73 13.25
CA ARG A 31 -1.43 13.13 13.86
C ARG A 31 -0.20 12.64 13.08
N ALA A 32 -0.32 11.49 12.41
CA ALA A 32 0.76 10.89 11.63
C ALA A 32 0.76 11.33 10.15
N GLY A 33 -0.24 12.09 9.70
CA GLY A 33 -0.39 12.48 8.30
C GLY A 33 -0.75 11.32 7.36
N LEU A 34 -1.36 10.25 7.87
CA LEU A 34 -1.68 9.05 7.10
C LEU A 34 -3.18 8.96 6.80
N GLN A 35 -3.53 8.53 5.59
CA GLN A 35 -4.90 8.13 5.23
C GLN A 35 -5.27 6.79 5.86
N PHE A 36 -4.30 5.89 6.02
CA PHE A 36 -4.51 4.56 6.56
C PHE A 36 -4.82 4.59 8.08
N PRO A 37 -5.65 3.65 8.57
CA PRO A 37 -6.17 3.69 9.94
C PRO A 37 -5.17 3.11 10.96
N VAL A 38 -4.24 3.94 11.45
CA VAL A 38 -3.25 3.60 12.49
C VAL A 38 -3.92 2.95 13.72
N GLY A 39 -5.09 3.47 14.10
CA GLY A 39 -5.89 2.93 15.21
C GLY A 39 -6.27 1.46 15.04
N ARG A 40 -6.74 1.11 13.84
CA ARG A 40 -7.23 -0.21 13.47
C ARG A 40 -6.06 -1.20 13.31
N ILE A 41 -4.98 -0.76 12.69
CA ILE A 41 -3.76 -1.55 12.53
C ILE A 41 -3.17 -1.92 13.90
N GLY A 42 -3.11 -0.96 14.83
CA GLY A 42 -2.67 -1.25 16.20
C GLY A 42 -3.55 -2.26 16.94
N ARG A 43 -4.86 -2.27 16.67
CA ARG A 43 -5.77 -3.31 17.20
C ARG A 43 -5.47 -4.68 16.57
N TYR A 44 -5.28 -4.75 15.25
CA TYR A 44 -4.97 -6.00 14.55
C TYR A 44 -3.61 -6.59 14.96
N LEU A 45 -2.59 -5.76 15.18
CA LEU A 45 -1.30 -6.23 15.72
C LEU A 45 -1.43 -6.90 17.09
N LYS A 46 -2.31 -6.39 17.96
CA LYS A 46 -2.58 -7.01 19.27
C LYS A 46 -3.40 -8.30 19.14
N MET A 47 -4.42 -8.30 18.28
CA MET A 47 -5.27 -9.47 18.04
C MET A 47 -4.50 -10.62 17.38
N GLY A 48 -3.54 -10.31 16.51
CA GLY A 48 -2.70 -11.31 15.83
C GLY A 48 -1.68 -12.01 16.72
N ARG A 49 -1.50 -11.58 17.99
CA ARG A 49 -0.58 -12.20 18.96
C ARG A 49 0.86 -12.37 18.46
N TYR A 50 1.34 -11.47 17.59
CA TYR A 50 2.71 -11.52 17.03
C TYR A 50 3.80 -11.32 18.09
N ALA A 51 3.48 -10.61 19.18
CA ALA A 51 4.37 -10.39 20.32
C ALA A 51 3.55 -10.10 21.59
N GLN A 52 4.17 -10.26 22.76
CA GLN A 52 3.55 -9.96 24.07
C GLN A 52 3.18 -8.48 24.23
N ARG A 53 3.99 -7.57 23.66
CA ARG A 53 3.75 -6.12 23.66
C ARG A 53 3.98 -5.57 22.26
N ILE A 54 3.19 -4.57 21.90
CA ILE A 54 3.32 -3.83 20.64
C ILE A 54 3.70 -2.39 20.99
N GLY A 55 4.85 -1.92 20.48
CA GLY A 55 5.32 -0.55 20.66
C GLY A 55 4.35 0.47 20.06
N SER A 56 4.34 1.69 20.60
CA SER A 56 3.41 2.75 20.15
C SER A 56 3.64 3.20 18.70
N GLY A 57 4.89 3.14 18.22
CA GLY A 57 5.28 3.49 16.85
C GLY A 57 5.04 2.39 15.81
N ALA A 58 5.00 1.11 16.20
CA ALA A 58 4.81 -0.01 15.28
C ALA A 58 3.56 0.12 14.38
N PRO A 59 2.35 0.43 14.90
CA PRO A 59 1.19 0.61 14.04
C PRO A 59 1.23 1.85 13.16
N VAL A 60 2.05 2.85 13.49
CA VAL A 60 2.24 4.04 12.64
C VAL A 60 3.12 3.66 11.46
N TYR A 61 4.26 3.03 11.74
CA TYR A 61 5.20 2.61 10.70
C TYR A 61 4.56 1.62 9.72
N LEU A 62 3.87 0.60 10.24
CA LEU A 62 3.17 -0.37 9.38
C LEU A 62 2.06 0.30 8.55
N ALA A 63 1.32 1.27 9.11
CA ALA A 63 0.32 2.01 8.35
C ALA A 63 0.94 2.79 7.19
N ALA A 64 2.06 3.48 7.44
CA ALA A 64 2.80 4.21 6.41
C ALA A 64 3.28 3.30 5.28
N VAL A 65 3.87 2.14 5.62
CA VAL A 65 4.35 1.18 4.60
C VAL A 65 3.19 0.62 3.77
N LEU A 66 2.08 0.26 4.41
CA LEU A 66 0.90 -0.23 3.70
C LEU A 66 0.26 0.84 2.81
N GLU A 67 0.23 2.09 3.27
CA GLU A 67 -0.27 3.23 2.48
C GLU A 67 0.63 3.48 1.26
N TYR A 68 1.94 3.44 1.45
CA TYR A 68 2.92 3.58 0.36
C TYR A 68 2.74 2.49 -0.71
N LEU A 69 2.71 1.21 -0.31
CA LEU A 69 2.52 0.11 -1.26
C LEU A 69 1.16 0.18 -1.98
N ALA A 70 0.10 0.59 -1.27
CA ALA A 70 -1.21 0.77 -1.89
C ALA A 70 -1.19 1.92 -2.92
N ALA A 71 -0.54 3.04 -2.61
CA ALA A 71 -0.39 4.15 -3.52
C ALA A 71 0.40 3.76 -4.77
N GLU A 72 1.52 3.04 -4.63
CA GLU A 72 2.35 2.58 -5.75
C GLU A 72 1.57 1.69 -6.72
N VAL A 73 0.86 0.68 -6.18
CA VAL A 73 0.04 -0.21 -7.01
C VAL A 73 -1.10 0.56 -7.69
N LEU A 74 -1.74 1.51 -7.00
CA LEU A 74 -2.84 2.30 -7.55
C LEU A 74 -2.37 3.30 -8.63
N GLU A 75 -1.18 3.88 -8.48
CA GLU A 75 -0.58 4.77 -9.46
C GLU A 75 -0.34 4.02 -10.78
N LEU A 76 0.36 2.89 -10.71
CA LEU A 76 0.65 2.06 -11.89
C LEU A 76 -0.63 1.47 -12.51
N ALA A 77 -1.58 1.01 -11.68
CA ALA A 77 -2.86 0.51 -12.18
C ALA A 77 -3.74 1.62 -12.78
N GLY A 78 -3.64 2.85 -12.26
CA GLY A 78 -4.28 4.04 -12.81
C GLY A 78 -3.71 4.39 -14.18
N ASN A 79 -2.39 4.33 -14.34
CA ASN A 79 -1.72 4.50 -15.63
C ASN A 79 -2.14 3.42 -16.64
N ALA A 80 -2.15 2.14 -16.23
CA ALA A 80 -2.63 1.05 -17.08
C ALA A 80 -4.12 1.20 -17.46
N ALA A 81 -4.95 1.76 -16.59
CA ALA A 81 -6.34 2.06 -16.91
C ALA A 81 -6.44 3.17 -17.96
N ARG A 82 -5.67 4.24 -17.80
CA ARG A 82 -5.60 5.37 -18.72
C ARG A 82 -5.11 4.94 -20.11
N ASP A 83 -4.08 4.10 -20.18
CA ASP A 83 -3.54 3.54 -21.43
C ASP A 83 -4.60 2.72 -22.19
N ASN A 84 -5.44 2.00 -21.44
CA ASN A 84 -6.59 1.27 -21.97
C ASN A 84 -7.82 2.16 -22.23
N LYS A 85 -7.66 3.49 -22.14
CA LYS A 85 -8.72 4.49 -22.34
C LYS A 85 -9.92 4.27 -21.41
N LYS A 86 -9.67 3.88 -20.15
CA LYS A 86 -10.67 3.67 -19.11
C LYS A 86 -10.40 4.57 -17.90
N ASN A 87 -11.47 5.05 -17.28
CA ASN A 87 -11.39 5.88 -16.07
C ASN A 87 -11.55 5.05 -14.78
N ARG A 88 -11.79 3.74 -14.89
CA ARG A 88 -11.99 2.84 -13.74
C ARG A 88 -10.93 1.76 -13.75
N ILE A 89 -10.26 1.58 -12.61
CA ILE A 89 -9.35 0.46 -12.37
C ILE A 89 -10.18 -0.84 -12.27
N ILE A 90 -9.76 -1.86 -13.03
CA ILE A 90 -10.33 -3.22 -13.00
C ILE A 90 -9.21 -4.23 -12.72
N PRO A 91 -9.51 -5.50 -12.40
CA PRO A 91 -8.48 -6.48 -12.09
C PRO A 91 -7.42 -6.67 -13.18
N ARG A 92 -7.77 -6.49 -14.46
CA ARG A 92 -6.81 -6.48 -15.57
C ARG A 92 -5.73 -5.41 -15.39
N HIS A 93 -6.10 -4.20 -15.00
CA HIS A 93 -5.15 -3.09 -14.80
C HIS A 93 -4.21 -3.38 -13.62
N MET A 94 -4.73 -3.97 -12.55
CA MET A 94 -3.92 -4.43 -11.41
C MET A 94 -2.89 -5.47 -11.86
N LEU A 95 -3.30 -6.45 -12.67
CA LEU A 95 -2.37 -7.46 -13.18
C LEU A 95 -1.30 -6.86 -14.11
N LEU A 96 -1.68 -5.98 -15.03
CA LEU A 96 -0.73 -5.31 -15.91
C LEU A 96 0.29 -4.47 -15.12
N ALA A 97 -0.17 -3.72 -14.11
CA ALA A 97 0.70 -2.94 -13.24
C ALA A 97 1.69 -3.82 -12.47
N ILE A 98 1.19 -4.83 -11.76
CA ILE A 98 2.00 -5.69 -10.89
C ILE A 98 2.98 -6.55 -11.69
N ARG A 99 2.59 -7.07 -12.86
CA ARG A 99 3.43 -8.00 -13.61
C ARG A 99 4.45 -7.31 -14.52
N ASN A 100 4.23 -6.05 -14.90
CA ASN A 100 5.21 -5.26 -15.64
C ASN A 100 6.23 -4.57 -14.73
N ASP A 101 5.93 -4.42 -13.44
CA ASP A 101 6.86 -3.89 -12.46
C ASP A 101 7.69 -5.01 -11.81
N GLN A 102 9.01 -4.82 -11.75
CA GLN A 102 9.92 -5.85 -11.26
C GLN A 102 9.77 -6.10 -9.76
N GLU A 103 9.64 -5.04 -8.96
CA GLU A 103 9.61 -5.11 -7.50
C GLU A 103 8.27 -5.67 -7.01
N LEU A 104 7.15 -5.16 -7.56
CA LEU A 104 5.81 -5.67 -7.28
C LEU A 104 5.62 -7.08 -7.81
N GLY A 105 6.17 -7.39 -8.98
CA GLY A 105 6.14 -8.73 -9.57
C GLY A 105 6.86 -9.76 -8.69
N GLN A 106 7.98 -9.37 -8.08
CA GLN A 106 8.71 -10.20 -7.11
C GLN A 106 7.93 -10.33 -5.79
N LEU A 107 7.46 -9.22 -5.24
CA LEU A 107 6.69 -9.18 -3.99
C LEU A 107 5.42 -10.04 -4.06
N LEU A 108 4.77 -10.07 -5.23
CA LEU A 108 3.50 -10.78 -5.46
C LEU A 108 3.66 -12.00 -6.39
N SER A 109 4.85 -12.59 -6.44
CA SER A 109 5.18 -13.72 -7.33
C SER A 109 4.21 -14.88 -7.21
N GLY A 110 3.86 -15.29 -5.98
CA GLY A 110 2.92 -16.38 -5.67
C GLY A 110 1.43 -16.00 -5.58
N VAL A 111 1.07 -14.75 -5.87
CA VAL A 111 -0.31 -14.27 -5.72
C VAL A 111 -1.08 -14.37 -7.04
N THR A 112 -2.27 -14.98 -6.98
CA THR A 112 -3.21 -15.03 -8.12
C THR A 112 -4.15 -13.84 -8.08
N ILE A 113 -4.20 -13.08 -9.17
CA ILE A 113 -5.13 -11.95 -9.34
C ILE A 113 -6.36 -12.45 -10.10
N ALA A 114 -7.47 -12.63 -9.39
CA ALA A 114 -8.73 -13.06 -9.99
C ALA A 114 -9.16 -12.07 -11.09
N HIS A 115 -9.60 -12.59 -12.24
CA HIS A 115 -10.00 -11.81 -13.42
C HIS A 115 -8.90 -10.91 -14.02
N GLY A 116 -7.62 -11.14 -13.67
CA GLY A 116 -6.49 -10.36 -14.18
C GLY A 116 -6.02 -10.77 -15.59
N GLY A 117 -6.19 -12.04 -15.96
CA GLY A 117 -5.60 -12.61 -17.19
C GLY A 117 -4.09 -12.76 -17.08
N VAL A 118 -3.37 -12.67 -18.20
CA VAL A 118 -1.89 -12.78 -18.27
C VAL A 118 -1.26 -11.65 -19.08
N LEU A 119 0.03 -11.35 -18.88
CA LEU A 119 0.75 -10.44 -19.77
C LEU A 119 0.73 -10.99 -21.20
N PRO A 120 0.43 -10.16 -22.22
CA PRO A 120 0.52 -10.59 -23.61
C PRO A 120 1.96 -10.98 -23.94
N ASN A 121 2.20 -12.27 -24.19
CA ASN A 121 3.50 -12.78 -24.60
C ASN A 121 3.28 -13.99 -25.52
N ILE A 122 3.89 -13.95 -26.71
CA ILE A 122 3.85 -15.04 -27.69
C ILE A 122 5.27 -15.50 -27.90
N ASN A 123 5.55 -16.79 -27.65
CA ASN A 123 6.87 -17.35 -27.91
C ASN A 123 7.21 -17.16 -29.40
N PRO A 124 8.42 -16.66 -29.74
CA PRO A 124 8.79 -16.40 -31.13
C PRO A 124 8.57 -17.60 -32.06
N VAL A 125 8.77 -18.84 -31.59
CA VAL A 125 8.57 -20.07 -32.38
C VAL A 125 7.14 -20.19 -32.92
N LEU A 126 6.15 -19.60 -32.25
CA LEU A 126 4.74 -19.63 -32.64
C LEU A 126 4.37 -18.55 -33.66
N LEU A 127 5.27 -17.60 -33.94
CA LEU A 127 5.03 -16.56 -34.93
C LEU A 127 5.23 -17.11 -36.36
N PRO A 128 4.51 -16.62 -37.37
CA PRO A 128 4.84 -16.89 -38.77
C PRO A 128 6.29 -16.49 -39.07
N LYS A 129 7.00 -17.26 -39.92
CA LYS A 129 8.45 -17.06 -40.21
C LYS A 129 8.85 -15.60 -40.52
N ARG A 130 8.03 -14.87 -41.29
CA ARG A 130 8.27 -13.44 -41.59
C ARG A 130 8.19 -12.53 -40.36
N MET A 131 7.38 -12.88 -39.37
CA MET A 131 7.27 -12.16 -38.10
C MET A 131 8.31 -12.64 -37.08
N GLN A 132 8.80 -13.87 -37.17
CA GLN A 132 9.91 -14.38 -36.36
C GLN A 132 11.17 -13.56 -36.57
N GLU A 133 11.57 -13.35 -37.83
CA GLU A 133 12.75 -12.57 -38.18
C GLU A 133 12.67 -11.16 -37.61
N LYS A 134 11.51 -10.49 -37.75
CA LYS A 134 11.26 -9.16 -37.17
C LYS A 134 11.25 -9.15 -35.64
N ALA A 135 10.68 -10.16 -35.00
CA ALA A 135 10.63 -10.25 -33.53
C ALA A 135 12.03 -10.50 -32.94
N LEU A 136 12.83 -11.36 -33.57
CA LEU A 136 14.22 -11.61 -33.20
C LEU A 136 15.09 -10.36 -33.42
N GLU A 137 14.87 -9.63 -34.51
CA GLU A 137 15.56 -8.36 -34.77
C GLU A 137 15.20 -7.29 -33.73
N LYS A 138 13.93 -7.21 -33.32
CA LYS A 138 13.46 -6.28 -32.28
C LYS A 138 14.04 -6.64 -30.90
N ALA A 139 14.03 -7.92 -30.52
CA ALA A 139 14.62 -8.39 -29.27
C ALA A 139 16.14 -8.14 -29.22
N ALA A 140 16.85 -8.32 -30.34
CA ALA A 140 18.27 -8.02 -30.45
C ALA A 140 18.58 -6.52 -30.36
N LYS A 141 17.65 -5.64 -30.77
CA LYS A 141 17.77 -4.18 -30.64
C LYS A 141 17.50 -3.72 -29.21
N GLU A 142 16.47 -4.26 -28.54
CA GLU A 142 16.17 -3.94 -27.14
C GLU A 142 17.30 -4.40 -26.19
N ALA A 143 17.88 -5.59 -26.43
CA ALA A 143 19.03 -6.10 -25.65
C ALA A 143 20.35 -5.33 -25.90
N LYS A 144 20.46 -4.54 -26.98
CA LYS A 144 21.64 -3.72 -27.32
C LYS A 144 21.52 -2.26 -26.88
N SER A 145 20.45 -1.87 -26.19
CA SER A 145 20.28 -0.51 -25.67
C SER A 145 21.23 -0.27 -24.49
N PRO A 146 22.21 0.64 -24.57
CA PRO A 146 23.21 0.79 -23.52
C PRO A 146 22.63 1.54 -22.31
N SER A 147 22.72 0.90 -21.15
CA SER A 147 22.68 1.55 -19.84
C SER A 147 23.93 2.41 -19.65
N SER A 148 23.96 3.66 -20.16
CA SER A 148 24.84 4.72 -19.60
C SER A 148 24.61 6.09 -20.25
N LYS A 149 23.98 7.01 -19.51
CA LYS A 149 24.29 8.45 -19.58
C LYS A 149 24.36 9.02 -18.16
N GLY A 150 25.39 8.61 -17.42
CA GLY A 150 25.95 9.42 -16.33
C GLY A 150 26.91 10.44 -16.94
N GLY A 151 26.43 11.66 -17.14
CA GLY A 151 27.21 12.76 -17.72
C GLY A 151 28.31 13.23 -16.76
N ARG A 152 29.56 13.14 -17.25
CA ARG A 152 30.77 13.86 -16.85
C ARG A 152 30.58 15.03 -15.87
N SER A 153 31.06 14.89 -14.64
CA SER A 153 31.51 16.03 -13.83
C SER A 153 32.83 16.53 -14.40
N GLY A 154 32.83 17.71 -14.99
CA GLY A 154 34.03 18.36 -15.52
C GLY A 154 35.01 18.72 -14.41
N LYS A 155 36.23 18.18 -14.50
CA LYS A 155 37.43 18.87 -14.01
C LYS A 155 37.68 20.06 -14.92
N LYS A 156 37.70 21.28 -14.38
CA LYS A 156 38.57 22.35 -14.86
C LYS A 156 39.05 23.19 -13.68
N GLN A 157 40.36 23.30 -13.61
CA GLN A 157 41.15 24.15 -12.74
C GLN A 157 40.97 25.62 -13.14
N ALA A 158 40.88 26.51 -12.15
CA ALA A 158 41.55 27.80 -12.04
C ALA A 158 41.31 28.30 -10.62
#